data_AF-A0A443RW15-F1
#
_entry.id   AF-A0A443RW15-F1
#
_cell.length_a   1.000
_cell.length_b   1.000
_cell.length_c   1.000
_cell.angle_alpha   90.00
_cell.angle_beta   90.00
_cell.angle_gamma   90.00
#
_symmetry.space_group_name_H-M   'P 1'
#
loop_
_entity.id
_entity.type
_entity.pdbx_description
1 polymer ?
#
loop_
_entity_poly.entity_id
_entity_poly.type
_entity_poly.pdbx_seq_one_letter_code
_entity_poly.pdbx_strand_id
1 'polypeptide(L)'
;PSTSFCGNGVVEEGEECDAGFITGALDKCCTYDCKLKPAADCSDQNEPCCNRCKLVQRGVKCRDEHPLDCLSAAYCTGYSGRCPKSGFLADGTECLDHGKCWSGRCQPFCETRNLHSCVCENAVDACKRCCSVTPLPNVTCIPYNATATLTDGTPCIRGYCERGICKHSGRDVARRFWHIIQSRDVNAFGL
;
A
#
# COMPACT_ATOMS: atom_id res chain seq x y z
N PRO A 1 17.89 12.17 -15.39
CA PRO A 1 16.94 12.54 -16.46
C PRO A 1 16.40 11.27 -17.14
N SER A 2 15.14 10.91 -16.87
CA SER A 2 14.44 9.93 -17.71
C SER A 2 14.20 10.58 -19.07
N THR A 3 14.70 9.96 -20.12
CA THR A 3 14.41 10.37 -21.49
C THR A 3 13.03 9.81 -21.85
N SER A 4 12.07 10.70 -22.12
CA SER A 4 10.72 10.34 -22.60
C SER A 4 10.85 9.43 -23.84
N PHE A 5 10.19 8.27 -23.82
CA PHE A 5 10.26 7.27 -24.88
C PHE A 5 8.88 6.74 -25.26
N CYS A 6 8.41 7.19 -26.42
CA CYS A 6 7.16 6.72 -27.00
C CYS A 6 7.23 5.25 -27.40
N GLY A 7 6.36 4.44 -26.81
CA GLY A 7 6.18 3.02 -27.10
C GLY A 7 6.56 2.10 -25.94
N ASN A 8 6.87 2.62 -24.75
CA ASN A 8 7.06 1.82 -23.53
C ASN A 8 5.73 1.53 -22.79
N GLY A 9 4.62 2.14 -23.21
CA GLY A 9 3.28 1.98 -22.63
C GLY A 9 3.03 2.88 -21.41
N VAL A 10 3.92 3.82 -21.12
CA VAL A 10 3.82 4.76 -19.99
C VAL A 10 3.78 6.17 -20.57
N VAL A 11 2.74 6.93 -20.23
CA VAL A 11 2.61 8.32 -20.69
C VAL A 11 3.64 9.19 -19.99
N GLU A 12 4.61 9.68 -20.75
CA GLU A 12 5.67 10.58 -20.27
C GLU A 12 5.46 12.03 -20.72
N GLU A 13 6.36 12.93 -20.34
CA GLU A 13 6.25 14.34 -20.71
C GLU A 13 6.30 14.52 -22.24
N GLY A 14 5.32 15.25 -22.79
CA GLY A 14 5.16 15.50 -24.23
C GLY A 14 4.20 14.54 -24.94
N GLU A 15 3.82 13.44 -24.29
CA GLU A 15 2.91 12.42 -24.81
C GLU A 15 1.49 12.63 -24.29
N GLU A 16 0.49 12.27 -25.10
CA GLU A 16 -0.92 12.28 -24.69
C GLU A 16 -1.42 10.88 -24.31
N CYS A 17 -0.79 9.85 -24.89
CA CYS A 17 -1.03 8.44 -24.67
C CYS A 17 0.21 7.66 -25.12
N ASP A 18 0.35 6.43 -24.66
CA ASP A 18 1.35 5.49 -25.16
C ASP A 18 0.74 4.08 -25.23
N ALA A 19 0.50 3.62 -26.44
CA ALA A 19 -0.09 2.32 -26.73
C ALA A 19 0.86 1.13 -26.45
N GLY A 20 2.17 1.40 -26.37
CA GLY A 20 3.25 0.42 -26.35
C GLY A 20 3.55 -0.18 -27.73
N PHE A 21 4.81 -0.50 -28.03
CA PHE A 21 5.21 -1.07 -29.34
C PHE A 21 4.57 -2.44 -29.64
N ILE A 22 4.43 -3.28 -28.62
CA ILE A 22 3.92 -4.66 -28.78
C ILE A 22 2.40 -4.71 -28.54
N THR A 23 1.92 -3.94 -27.56
CA THR A 23 0.51 -3.89 -27.15
C THR A 23 -0.32 -2.90 -27.95
N GLY A 24 0.31 -1.99 -28.69
CA GLY A 24 -0.35 -0.83 -29.29
C GLY A 24 -1.36 -1.14 -30.39
N ALA A 25 -1.36 -2.36 -30.91
CA ALA A 25 -2.42 -2.83 -31.81
C ALA A 25 -3.80 -2.92 -31.12
N LEU A 26 -3.85 -2.99 -29.79
CA LEU A 26 -5.08 -3.10 -29.02
C LEU A 26 -5.69 -1.74 -28.67
N ASP A 27 -4.86 -0.72 -28.45
CA ASP A 27 -5.34 0.62 -28.16
C ASP A 27 -5.73 1.35 -29.45
N LYS A 28 -7.04 1.38 -29.72
CA LYS A 28 -7.59 2.07 -30.89
C LYS A 28 -7.59 3.58 -30.74
N CYS A 29 -7.25 4.11 -29.56
CA CYS A 29 -7.37 5.51 -29.19
C CYS A 29 -6.08 6.29 -29.41
N CYS A 30 -4.94 5.60 -29.36
CA CYS A 30 -3.62 6.21 -29.46
C CYS A 30 -2.98 5.99 -30.85
N THR A 31 -2.19 6.94 -31.33
CA THR A 31 -1.34 6.81 -32.53
C THR A 31 0.05 6.28 -32.16
N TYR A 32 0.82 5.86 -33.17
CA TYR A 32 2.21 5.41 -32.98
C TYR A 32 3.16 6.56 -32.58
N ASP A 33 2.74 7.81 -32.75
CA ASP A 33 3.47 9.02 -32.36
C ASP A 33 3.09 9.50 -30.93
N CYS A 34 2.47 8.64 -30.12
CA CYS A 34 2.04 8.93 -28.74
C CYS A 34 1.09 10.13 -28.60
N LYS A 35 0.17 10.24 -29.56
CA LYS A 35 -0.91 11.24 -29.61
C LYS A 35 -2.28 10.59 -29.61
N LEU A 36 -3.26 11.23 -28.99
CA LEU A 36 -4.63 10.76 -29.09
C LEU A 36 -5.15 10.96 -30.51
N LYS A 37 -5.93 10.01 -31.00
CA LYS A 37 -6.62 10.16 -32.29
C LYS A 37 -7.68 11.27 -32.19
N PRO A 38 -8.02 11.95 -33.30
CA PRO A 38 -8.93 13.11 -33.27
C PRO A 38 -10.31 12.89 -32.63
N ALA A 39 -10.80 11.65 -32.56
CA ALA A 39 -12.09 11.30 -31.95
C ALA A 39 -11.97 10.68 -30.54
N ALA A 40 -10.75 10.51 -30.03
CA ALA A 40 -10.47 9.92 -28.72
C ALA A 40 -10.41 11.01 -27.66
N ASP A 41 -11.10 10.80 -26.54
CA ASP A 41 -11.04 11.69 -25.38
C ASP A 41 -9.99 11.22 -24.35
N CYS A 42 -9.56 9.95 -24.47
CA CYS A 42 -8.68 9.24 -23.55
C CYS A 42 -8.08 7.99 -24.21
N SER A 43 -7.11 7.35 -23.55
CA SER A 43 -6.55 6.04 -23.96
C SER A 43 -7.02 4.91 -23.05
N ASP A 44 -7.61 3.86 -23.62
CA ASP A 44 -8.04 2.68 -22.86
C ASP A 44 -6.87 1.96 -22.17
N GLN A 45 -5.66 2.04 -22.73
CA GLN A 45 -4.47 1.38 -22.22
C GLN A 45 -3.85 2.15 -21.04
N ASN A 46 -3.87 3.48 -21.08
CA ASN A 46 -3.18 4.30 -20.09
C ASN A 46 -4.10 4.80 -18.97
N GLU A 47 -5.41 4.83 -19.19
CA GLU A 47 -6.36 5.55 -18.35
C GLU A 47 -7.52 4.67 -17.87
N PRO A 48 -7.57 4.29 -16.57
CA PRO A 48 -8.60 3.39 -16.03
C PRO A 48 -10.05 3.89 -16.13
N CYS A 49 -10.25 5.19 -16.36
CA CYS A 49 -11.56 5.80 -16.59
C CYS A 49 -11.87 6.03 -18.08
N CYS A 50 -11.17 5.32 -18.96
CA CYS A 50 -11.44 5.28 -20.38
C CYS A 50 -12.09 3.96 -20.77
N ASN A 51 -13.08 4.03 -21.66
CA ASN A 51 -13.65 2.85 -22.30
C ASN A 51 -14.00 3.17 -23.76
N ARG A 52 -13.38 2.45 -24.69
CA ARG A 52 -13.55 2.65 -26.14
C ARG A 52 -13.23 4.10 -26.53
N CYS A 53 -12.11 4.61 -26.04
CA CYS A 53 -11.61 5.96 -26.32
C CYS A 53 -12.50 7.10 -25.81
N LYS A 54 -13.45 6.79 -24.92
CA LYS A 54 -14.39 7.74 -24.35
C LYS A 54 -14.34 7.70 -22.83
N LEU A 55 -14.47 8.88 -22.23
CA LEU A 55 -14.53 9.01 -20.79
C LEU A 55 -15.75 8.27 -20.26
N VAL A 56 -15.54 7.43 -19.25
CA VAL A 56 -16.66 6.77 -18.56
C VAL A 56 -17.42 7.77 -17.69
N GLN A 57 -18.68 7.47 -17.38
CA GLN A 57 -19.50 8.31 -16.54
C GLN A 57 -18.96 8.43 -15.10
N ARG A 58 -19.35 9.52 -14.42
CA ARG A 58 -19.04 9.70 -13.01
C ARG A 58 -19.54 8.51 -12.18
N GLY A 59 -18.72 8.03 -11.25
CA GLY A 59 -19.11 6.97 -10.31
C GLY A 59 -18.72 5.56 -10.73
N VAL A 60 -18.10 5.37 -11.91
CA VAL A 60 -17.46 4.09 -12.25
C VAL A 60 -16.23 3.88 -11.37
N LYS A 61 -16.14 2.74 -10.68
CA LYS A 61 -14.99 2.42 -9.82
C LYS A 61 -13.76 2.16 -10.67
N CYS A 62 -12.66 2.86 -10.39
CA CYS A 62 -11.39 2.74 -11.11
C CYS A 62 -10.22 2.29 -10.23
N ARG A 63 -10.40 2.29 -8.90
CA ARG A 63 -9.44 1.73 -7.96
C ARG A 63 -10.18 1.12 -6.79
N ASP A 64 -9.79 -0.08 -6.40
CA ASP A 64 -10.31 -0.73 -5.20
C ASP A 64 -9.83 -0.02 -3.92
N GLU A 65 -10.57 -0.24 -2.85
CA GLU A 65 -10.13 0.16 -1.52
C GLU A 65 -8.87 -0.62 -1.11
N HIS A 66 -8.02 0.03 -0.31
CA HIS A 66 -6.83 -0.59 0.28
C HIS A 66 -6.94 -0.44 1.81
N PRO A 67 -7.65 -1.38 2.49
CA PRO A 67 -7.93 -1.29 3.92
C PRO A 67 -6.68 -1.25 4.79
N LEU A 68 -5.61 -1.95 4.39
CA LEU A 68 -4.35 -1.97 5.10
C LEU A 68 -3.70 -0.57 5.22
N ASP A 69 -3.89 0.25 4.19
CA ASP A 69 -3.35 1.62 4.10
C ASP A 69 -4.39 2.71 4.40
N CYS A 70 -5.60 2.33 4.82
CA CYS A 70 -6.70 3.25 5.10
C CYS A 70 -7.16 4.10 3.92
N LEU A 71 -7.07 3.57 2.69
CA LEU A 71 -7.50 4.24 1.48
C LEU A 71 -8.82 3.68 0.96
N SER A 72 -9.77 4.56 0.65
CA SER A 72 -11.06 4.18 0.08
C SER A 72 -10.97 3.95 -1.43
N ALA A 73 -11.98 3.28 -1.98
CA ALA A 73 -12.12 3.12 -3.43
C ALA A 73 -12.17 4.50 -4.12
N ALA A 74 -11.59 4.58 -5.32
CA ALA A 74 -11.64 5.77 -6.15
C ALA A 74 -12.58 5.55 -7.35
N TYR A 75 -13.27 6.62 -7.72
CA TYR A 75 -14.30 6.59 -8.75
C TYR A 75 -14.02 7.66 -9.80
N CYS A 76 -14.26 7.30 -11.06
CA CYS A 76 -14.13 8.19 -12.19
C CYS A 76 -14.99 9.43 -12.02
N THR A 77 -14.45 10.57 -12.43
CA THR A 77 -15.11 11.88 -12.22
C THR A 77 -16.08 12.25 -13.33
N GLY A 78 -15.95 11.60 -14.49
CA GLY A 78 -16.69 11.86 -15.73
C GLY A 78 -16.04 12.87 -16.68
N TYR A 79 -14.93 13.49 -16.29
CA TYR A 79 -14.26 14.54 -17.07
C TYR A 79 -12.75 14.33 -17.25
N SER A 80 -12.23 13.17 -16.83
CA SER A 80 -10.82 12.77 -17.00
C SER A 80 -10.72 11.25 -17.13
N GLY A 81 -9.81 10.76 -17.97
CA GLY A 81 -9.50 9.33 -18.10
C GLY A 81 -8.65 8.82 -16.92
N ARG A 82 -7.96 9.72 -16.21
CA ARG A 82 -7.18 9.38 -15.03
C ARG A 82 -8.10 9.07 -13.85
N CYS A 83 -7.80 7.98 -13.16
CA CYS A 83 -8.44 7.68 -11.89
C CYS A 83 -7.96 8.68 -10.82
N PRO A 84 -8.86 9.40 -10.12
CA PRO A 84 -8.46 10.34 -9.09
C PRO A 84 -7.73 9.65 -7.93
N LYS A 85 -7.10 10.45 -7.06
CA LYS A 85 -6.52 9.91 -5.82
C LYS A 85 -7.63 9.32 -4.95
N SER A 86 -7.36 8.18 -4.34
CA SER A 86 -8.23 7.58 -3.32
C SER A 86 -8.42 8.55 -2.16
N GLY A 87 -9.63 8.58 -1.61
CA GLY A 87 -9.89 9.20 -0.32
C GLY A 87 -9.39 8.31 0.82
N PHE A 88 -9.76 8.70 2.04
CA PHE A 88 -9.51 7.89 3.23
C PHE A 88 -10.72 7.01 3.54
N LEU A 89 -10.47 5.85 4.14
CA LEU A 89 -11.52 5.08 4.80
C LEU A 89 -12.00 5.82 6.06
N ALA A 90 -13.20 5.48 6.51
CA ALA A 90 -13.78 6.07 7.69
C ALA A 90 -12.92 5.77 8.94
N ASP A 91 -12.83 6.74 9.83
CA ASP A 91 -12.14 6.56 11.10
C ASP A 91 -12.77 5.40 11.90
N GLY A 92 -11.92 4.54 12.46
CA GLY A 92 -12.32 3.33 13.16
C GLY A 92 -12.39 2.07 12.29
N THR A 93 -12.27 2.16 10.96
CA THR A 93 -12.19 1.00 10.06
C THR A 93 -10.97 0.13 10.42
N GLU A 94 -11.14 -1.19 10.51
CA GLU A 94 -10.03 -2.09 10.81
C GLU A 94 -9.02 -2.14 9.65
N CYS A 95 -7.73 -2.03 9.98
CA CYS A 95 -6.62 -2.04 9.03
C CYS A 95 -5.56 -3.07 9.46
N LEU A 96 -4.32 -2.91 8.98
CA LEU A 96 -3.22 -3.85 9.24
C LEU A 96 -3.09 -4.21 10.74
N ASP A 97 -2.89 -5.50 11.02
CA ASP A 97 -2.69 -6.07 12.36
C ASP A 97 -3.81 -5.70 13.37
N HIS A 98 -5.06 -5.63 12.91
CA HIS A 98 -6.22 -5.19 13.69
C HIS A 98 -6.07 -3.76 14.26
N GLY A 99 -5.24 -2.95 13.62
CA GLY A 99 -5.20 -1.51 13.82
C GLY A 99 -6.52 -0.86 13.40
N LYS A 100 -6.60 0.46 13.56
CA LYS A 100 -7.75 1.25 13.08
C LYS A 100 -7.30 2.44 12.28
N CYS A 101 -8.06 2.74 11.23
CA CYS A 101 -7.87 3.96 10.46
C CYS A 101 -8.19 5.18 11.32
N TRP A 102 -7.30 6.16 11.27
CA TRP A 102 -7.51 7.47 11.86
C TRP A 102 -6.87 8.53 10.98
N SER A 103 -7.68 9.45 10.46
CA SER A 103 -7.21 10.53 9.57
C SER A 103 -6.39 10.01 8.38
N GLY A 104 -6.83 8.91 7.77
CA GLY A 104 -6.18 8.32 6.59
C GLY A 104 -4.90 7.53 6.86
N ARG A 105 -4.60 7.20 8.12
CA ARG A 105 -3.47 6.34 8.49
C ARG A 105 -3.93 5.18 9.36
N CYS A 106 -3.31 4.01 9.16
CA CYS A 106 -3.53 2.88 10.04
C CYS A 106 -2.81 3.11 11.37
N GLN A 107 -3.55 3.37 12.45
CA GLN A 107 -3.01 3.38 13.80
C GLN A 107 -2.88 1.93 14.30
N PRO A 108 -1.72 1.53 14.85
CA PRO A 108 -1.56 0.15 15.30
C PRO A 108 -2.45 -0.18 16.50
N PHE A 109 -2.69 -1.47 16.71
CA PHE A 109 -3.69 -1.98 17.65
C PHE A 109 -3.56 -1.42 19.08
N CYS A 110 -2.33 -1.30 19.61
CA CYS A 110 -2.10 -0.81 20.98
C CYS A 110 -2.41 0.69 21.08
N GLU A 111 -2.00 1.49 20.10
CA GLU A 111 -2.17 2.94 20.06
C GLU A 111 -3.65 3.33 20.02
N THR A 112 -4.48 2.55 19.32
CA THR A 112 -5.95 2.75 19.32
C THR A 112 -6.60 2.58 20.70
N ARG A 113 -5.84 2.07 21.69
CA ARG A 113 -6.26 1.82 23.08
C ARG A 113 -5.43 2.64 24.07
N ASN A 114 -4.71 3.66 23.62
CA ASN A 114 -3.78 4.46 24.43
C ASN A 114 -2.66 3.63 25.09
N LEU A 115 -2.19 2.59 24.39
CA LEU A 115 -1.04 1.79 24.76
C LEU A 115 0.06 1.94 23.71
N HIS A 116 1.26 1.43 23.99
CA HIS A 116 2.39 1.44 23.06
C HIS A 116 2.65 0.04 22.50
N SER A 117 2.78 -0.06 21.18
CA SER A 117 3.18 -1.29 20.50
C SER A 117 4.58 -1.73 20.90
N CYS A 118 4.75 -3.01 21.21
CA CYS A 118 6.04 -3.58 21.59
C CYS A 118 6.09 -5.08 21.25
N VAL A 119 7.29 -5.67 21.26
CA VAL A 119 7.49 -7.11 21.04
C VAL A 119 7.89 -7.76 22.36
N CYS A 120 7.20 -8.81 22.77
CA CYS A 120 7.59 -9.58 23.95
C CYS A 120 8.90 -10.33 23.72
N GLU A 121 9.84 -10.22 24.66
CA GLU A 121 11.17 -10.84 24.53
C GLU A 121 11.19 -12.32 24.91
N ASN A 122 10.28 -12.73 25.80
CA ASN A 122 10.24 -14.11 26.27
C ASN A 122 9.74 -15.05 25.16
N ALA A 123 10.27 -16.28 25.11
CA ALA A 123 9.98 -17.21 24.02
C ALA A 123 8.50 -17.66 23.95
N VAL A 124 7.78 -17.59 25.07
CA VAL A 124 6.37 -18.03 25.18
C VAL A 124 5.40 -17.00 24.59
N ASP A 125 5.71 -15.72 24.77
CA ASP A 125 4.88 -14.60 24.35
C ASP A 125 5.41 -13.92 23.08
N ALA A 126 6.57 -14.35 22.55
CA ALA A 126 7.20 -13.78 21.36
C ALA A 126 6.30 -13.76 20.11
N CYS A 127 5.30 -14.64 20.06
CA CYS A 127 4.28 -14.72 18.99
C CYS A 127 2.88 -14.34 19.47
N LYS A 128 2.80 -13.45 20.45
CA LYS A 128 1.55 -12.83 20.91
C LYS A 128 1.59 -11.34 20.61
N ARG A 129 0.42 -10.72 20.47
CA ARG A 129 0.33 -9.27 20.39
C ARG A 129 0.61 -8.68 21.76
N CYS A 130 1.67 -7.89 21.88
CA CYS A 130 2.08 -7.28 23.13
C CYS A 130 1.96 -5.76 23.10
N CYS A 131 1.54 -5.19 24.22
CA CYS A 131 1.41 -3.76 24.43
C CYS A 131 2.12 -3.35 25.72
N SER A 132 2.50 -2.08 25.82
CA SER A 132 3.07 -1.48 27.03
C SER A 132 2.22 -0.28 27.47
N VAL A 133 2.03 -0.15 28.78
CA VAL A 133 1.42 1.03 29.39
C VAL A 133 2.41 2.18 29.54
N THR A 134 3.71 1.87 29.58
CA THR A 134 4.80 2.84 29.70
C THR A 134 5.54 3.00 28.37
N PRO A 135 5.87 4.24 27.95
CA PRO A 135 6.74 4.46 26.81
C PRO A 135 8.21 4.12 27.15
N LEU A 136 9.06 4.08 26.13
CA LEU A 136 10.53 3.99 26.30
C LEU A 136 11.03 5.11 27.23
N PRO A 137 12.05 4.86 28.08
CA PRO A 137 12.91 3.66 28.13
C PRO A 137 12.42 2.53 29.03
N ASN A 138 11.45 2.78 29.93
CA ASN A 138 10.97 1.80 30.91
C ASN A 138 9.81 0.97 30.36
N VAL A 139 9.96 0.41 29.16
CA VAL A 139 8.91 -0.36 28.48
C VAL A 139 8.68 -1.69 29.19
N THR A 140 7.46 -1.95 29.65
CA THR A 140 7.08 -3.26 30.18
C THR A 140 6.11 -3.90 29.20
N CYS A 141 6.66 -4.71 28.30
CA CYS A 141 5.89 -5.33 27.23
C CYS A 141 5.19 -6.59 27.74
N ILE A 142 3.87 -6.59 27.71
CA ILE A 142 3.04 -7.72 28.15
C ILE A 142 2.04 -8.12 27.07
N PRO A 143 1.67 -9.42 26.97
CA PRO A 143 0.68 -9.86 25.99
C PRO A 143 -0.68 -9.21 26.30
N TYR A 144 -1.28 -8.57 25.29
CA TYR A 144 -2.61 -7.97 25.43
C TYR A 144 -3.69 -9.04 25.65
N ASN A 145 -3.55 -10.17 24.96
CA ASN A 145 -4.36 -11.36 25.18
C ASN A 145 -3.44 -12.58 25.28
N ALA A 146 -3.39 -13.20 26.46
CA ALA A 146 -2.48 -14.30 26.76
C ALA A 146 -2.75 -15.58 25.96
N THR A 147 -3.96 -15.76 25.42
CA THR A 147 -4.36 -16.97 24.66
C THR A 147 -4.32 -16.75 23.15
N ALA A 148 -4.21 -15.51 22.68
CA ALA A 148 -4.20 -15.21 21.26
C ALA A 148 -2.80 -15.36 20.68
N THR A 149 -2.69 -16.11 19.58
CA THR A 149 -1.44 -16.31 18.84
C THR A 149 -1.48 -15.50 17.55
N LEU A 150 -0.38 -14.85 17.21
CA LEU A 150 -0.22 -14.14 15.94
C LEU A 150 -0.21 -15.14 14.78
N THR A 151 -0.62 -14.66 13.60
CA THR A 151 -0.61 -15.44 12.36
C THR A 151 0.81 -15.84 11.95
N ASP A 152 0.92 -16.95 11.23
CA ASP A 152 2.21 -17.37 10.69
C ASP A 152 2.77 -16.31 9.72
N GLY A 153 4.08 -16.08 9.80
CA GLY A 153 4.78 -15.02 9.07
C GLY A 153 4.83 -13.67 9.80
N THR A 154 4.06 -13.46 10.87
CA THR A 154 4.13 -12.21 11.64
C THR A 154 5.53 -12.02 12.25
N PRO A 155 6.17 -10.84 12.11
CA PRO A 155 7.48 -10.58 12.69
C PRO A 155 7.49 -10.74 14.22
N CYS A 156 8.54 -11.37 14.74
CA CYS A 156 8.83 -11.49 16.16
C CYS A 156 10.29 -11.09 16.43
N ILE A 157 10.72 -11.11 17.69
CA ILE A 157 12.01 -10.54 18.15
C ILE A 157 13.24 -10.96 17.32
N ARG A 158 13.27 -12.18 16.77
CA ARG A 158 14.41 -12.69 15.99
C ARG A 158 14.02 -13.37 14.67
N GLY A 159 12.82 -13.12 14.16
CA GLY A 159 12.38 -13.71 12.90
C GLY A 159 10.88 -13.60 12.70
N TYR A 160 10.22 -14.74 12.52
CA TYR A 160 8.79 -14.80 12.23
C TYR A 160 8.10 -15.90 13.02
N CYS A 161 6.82 -15.71 13.29
CA CYS A 161 5.98 -16.70 13.93
C CYS A 161 5.67 -17.85 12.97
N GLU A 162 5.85 -19.07 13.46
CA GLU A 162 5.42 -20.30 12.79
C GLU A 162 4.83 -21.23 13.84
N ARG A 163 3.53 -21.53 13.73
CA ARG A 163 2.76 -22.34 14.68
C ARG A 163 2.89 -21.83 16.12
N GLY A 164 2.87 -20.50 16.27
CA GLY A 164 2.98 -19.83 17.57
C GLY A 164 4.37 -19.81 18.20
N ILE A 165 5.41 -20.26 17.47
CA ILE A 165 6.80 -20.22 17.92
C ILE A 165 7.56 -19.21 17.08
N CYS A 166 8.34 -18.33 17.72
CA CYS A 166 9.21 -17.40 17.01
C CYS A 166 10.41 -18.16 16.43
N LYS A 167 10.39 -18.39 15.12
CA LYS A 167 11.48 -19.05 14.39
C LYS A 167 12.52 -18.02 14.02
N HIS A 168 13.79 -18.35 14.30
CA HIS A 168 14.91 -17.52 13.91
C HIS A 168 15.01 -17.50 12.39
N SER A 169 14.90 -16.32 11.79
CA SER A 169 15.20 -16.18 10.36
C SER A 169 16.72 -16.10 10.21
N GLY A 170 17.35 -17.20 9.77
CA GLY A 170 18.79 -17.24 9.45
C GLY A 170 19.20 -16.38 8.23
N ARG A 171 18.39 -15.38 7.85
CA ARG A 171 18.71 -14.39 6.83
C ARG A 171 18.43 -13.01 7.42
N ASP A 172 19.47 -12.20 7.39
CA ASP A 172 19.65 -10.83 7.90
C ASP A 172 18.72 -9.78 7.24
N VAL A 173 17.43 -10.12 7.05
CA VAL A 173 16.43 -9.28 6.36
C VAL A 173 15.61 -8.49 7.38
N ALA A 174 15.28 -9.06 8.53
CA ALA A 174 14.50 -8.38 9.58
C ALA A 174 15.24 -7.18 10.20
N ARG A 175 16.59 -7.24 10.29
CA ARG A 175 17.41 -6.12 10.77
C ARG A 175 17.41 -4.92 9.83
N ARG A 176 17.19 -5.14 8.52
CA ARG A 176 17.06 -4.05 7.54
C ARG A 176 15.71 -3.34 7.64
N PHE A 177 14.63 -4.04 7.96
CA PHE A 177 13.31 -3.43 8.10
C PHE A 177 13.13 -2.67 9.42
N TRP A 178 13.71 -3.15 10.53
CA TRP A 178 13.58 -2.45 11.82
C TRP A 178 14.32 -1.12 11.88
N HIS A 179 15.45 -0.98 11.17
CA HIS A 179 16.14 0.31 11.05
C HIS A 179 15.32 1.37 10.29
N ILE A 180 14.50 0.96 9.32
CA ILE A 180 13.68 1.88 8.51
C ILE A 180 12.48 2.41 9.32
N ILE A 181 11.86 1.55 10.14
CA ILE A 181 10.73 1.97 11.00
C ILE A 181 11.18 2.94 12.10
N GLN A 182 12.41 2.79 12.62
CA GLN A 182 12.95 3.72 13.61
C GLN A 182 13.48 5.04 13.02
N SER A 183 13.95 5.08 11.77
CA SER A 183 14.63 6.25 11.21
C SER A 183 13.74 7.25 10.46
N ARG A 184 12.48 6.93 10.10
CA ARG A 184 11.66 7.76 9.20
C ARG A 184 12.39 8.18 7.89
N ASP A 185 13.34 7.39 7.41
CA ASP A 185 14.00 7.66 6.14
C ASP A 185 13.26 6.96 4.98
N VAL A 186 12.53 7.76 4.20
CA VAL A 186 11.79 7.32 3.00
C VAL A 186 12.69 6.99 1.80
N ASN A 187 14.01 7.11 1.92
CA ASN A 187 14.97 6.91 0.83
C ASN A 187 15.79 5.61 0.95
N ALA A 188 15.43 4.68 1.84
CA ALA A 188 16.15 3.41 1.99
C ALA A 188 15.77 2.35 0.92
N PHE A 189 14.86 2.67 -0.01
CA PHE A 189 14.57 1.85 -1.19
C PHE A 189 15.29 2.40 -2.42
N GLY A 190 16.61 2.46 -2.36
CA GLY A 190 17.49 2.62 -3.52
C GLY A 190 18.37 1.39 -3.63
N LEU A 191 18.33 0.73 -4.79
CA LEU A 191 19.25 -0.34 -5.19
C LEU A 191 20.72 0.06 -4.98
#